data_AF-A0A212FPW2-F1
#
_entry.id   AF-A0A212FPW2-F1
#
_cell.length_a   1.000
_cell.length_b   1.000
_cell.length_c   1.000
_cell.angle_alpha   90.00
_cell.angle_beta   90.00
_cell.angle_gamma   90.00
#
_symmetry.space_group_name_H-M   'P 1'
#
loop_
_entity.id
_entity.type
_entity.pdbx_description
1 polymer ?
#
loop_
_entity_poly.entity_id
_entity_poly.type
_entity_poly.pdbx_seq_one_letter_code
_entity_poly.pdbx_strand_id
1 'polypeptide(L)'
;MSWTNDVVLEFLDHYRIEQVLWDPKHLSHKNRNEVNDAWLRIQNSMSIKCSIMDLKKKKESLMTAFRLHIKRKKKNPRYQTCWFAFSAMENFLGEKYEYDSTNHSDHEGKI
;
A
#
# COMPACT_ATOMS: atom_id res chain seq x y z
N MET A 1 -2.98 6.31 19.39
CA MET A 1 -1.69 5.88 18.81
C MET A 1 -1.13 7.02 17.98
N SER A 2 0.20 7.25 18.03
CA SER A 2 0.86 8.24 17.17
C SER A 2 1.59 7.53 16.02
N TRP A 3 1.26 7.89 14.78
CA TRP A 3 1.95 7.42 13.57
C TRP A 3 3.01 8.43 13.17
N THR A 4 4.21 8.32 13.75
CA THR A 4 5.37 9.12 13.33
C THR A 4 5.88 8.65 11.98
N ASN A 5 6.72 9.45 11.30
CA ASN A 5 7.30 9.05 10.02
C ASN A 5 8.10 7.74 10.15
N ASP A 6 8.86 7.56 11.22
CA ASP A 6 9.66 6.36 11.46
C ASP A 6 8.77 5.12 11.60
N VAL A 7 7.70 5.21 12.39
CA VAL A 7 6.70 4.13 12.53
C VAL A 7 6.04 3.81 11.18
N VAL A 8 5.80 4.82 10.35
CA VAL A 8 5.23 4.61 9.01
C VAL A 8 6.21 3.87 8.10
N LEU A 9 7.49 4.22 8.16
CA LEU A 9 8.52 3.54 7.39
C LEU A 9 8.68 2.09 7.86
N GLU A 10 8.73 1.86 9.17
CA GLU A 10 8.70 0.51 9.76
C GLU A 10 7.50 -0.31 9.28
N PHE A 11 6.30 0.28 9.32
CA PHE A 11 5.10 -0.36 8.79
C PHE A 11 5.26 -0.73 7.30
N LEU A 12 5.81 0.15 6.49
CA LEU A 12 6.02 -0.08 5.06
C LEU A 12 7.05 -1.19 4.80
N ASP A 13 8.09 -1.30 5.61
CA ASP A 13 9.09 -2.37 5.51
C ASP A 13 8.45 -3.74 5.75
N HIS A 14 7.62 -3.87 6.79
CA HIS A 14 6.86 -5.10 7.04
C HIS A 14 5.81 -5.36 5.96
N TYR A 15 5.07 -4.32 5.55
CA TYR A 15 4.03 -4.43 4.55
C TYR A 15 4.57 -4.90 3.18
N ARG A 16 5.75 -4.41 2.79
CA ARG A 16 6.41 -4.81 1.54
C ARG A 16 6.69 -6.32 1.50
N ILE A 17 7.10 -6.92 2.62
CA ILE A 17 7.43 -8.34 2.70
C ILE A 17 6.17 -9.21 2.53
N GLU A 18 5.04 -8.76 3.08
CA GLU A 18 3.76 -9.47 3.05
C GLU A 18 3.01 -9.29 1.73
N GLN A 19 3.53 -9.86 0.64
CA GLN A 19 2.95 -9.77 -0.72
C GLN A 19 1.47 -10.15 -0.79
N VAL A 20 1.03 -11.09 0.05
CA VAL A 20 -0.37 -11.49 0.15
C VAL A 20 -1.32 -10.32 0.46
N LEU A 21 -0.83 -9.22 1.04
CA LEU A 21 -1.63 -8.05 1.40
C LEU A 21 -1.75 -7.00 0.30
N TRP A 22 -0.90 -7.04 -0.72
CA TRP A 22 -0.78 -5.95 -1.70
C TRP A 22 -0.61 -6.40 -3.15
N ASP A 23 -0.22 -7.66 -3.38
CA ASP A 23 -0.08 -8.22 -4.71
C ASP A 23 -1.34 -8.99 -5.13
N PRO A 24 -2.14 -8.46 -6.08
CA PRO A 24 -3.32 -9.16 -6.58
C PRO A 24 -2.97 -10.45 -7.36
N LYS A 25 -1.72 -10.59 -7.84
CA LYS A 25 -1.24 -11.78 -8.55
C LYS A 25 -0.80 -12.90 -7.59
N HIS A 26 -0.65 -12.61 -6.30
CA HIS A 26 -0.26 -13.62 -5.33
C HIS A 26 -1.39 -14.63 -5.13
N LEU A 27 -1.09 -15.92 -5.27
CA LEU A 27 -2.07 -17.01 -5.23
C LEU A 27 -2.94 -16.97 -3.96
N SER A 28 -2.34 -16.64 -2.83
CA SER A 28 -3.02 -16.56 -1.53
C SER A 28 -3.71 -15.21 -1.25
N HIS A 29 -3.69 -14.23 -2.16
CA HIS A 29 -4.28 -12.90 -1.92
C HIS A 29 -5.78 -12.95 -1.58
N LYS A 30 -6.49 -13.98 -2.08
CA LYS A 30 -7.91 -14.22 -1.80
C LYS A 30 -8.14 -15.16 -0.60
N ASN A 31 -7.08 -15.76 -0.05
CA ASN A 31 -7.17 -16.64 1.11
C ASN A 31 -7.26 -15.79 2.38
N ARG A 32 -8.45 -15.79 3.00
CA ARG A 32 -8.74 -14.98 4.19
C ARG A 32 -7.84 -15.33 5.38
N ASN A 33 -7.44 -16.60 5.53
CA ASN A 33 -6.59 -17.04 6.63
C ASN A 33 -5.18 -16.49 6.45
N GLU A 34 -4.59 -16.67 5.27
CA GLU A 34 -3.26 -16.15 4.94
C GLU A 34 -3.18 -14.62 5.04
N VAL A 35 -4.22 -13.93 4.59
CA VAL A 35 -4.32 -12.47 4.73
C VAL A 35 -4.39 -12.07 6.21
N ASN A 36 -5.17 -12.79 7.03
CA ASN A 36 -5.24 -12.51 8.45
C ASN A 36 -3.90 -12.77 9.16
N ASP A 37 -3.24 -13.87 8.83
CA ASP A 37 -1.96 -14.25 9.41
C ASP A 37 -0.86 -13.26 9.04
N ALA A 38 -0.87 -12.74 7.81
CA ALA A 38 0.01 -11.65 7.40
C ALA A 38 -0.22 -10.37 8.22
N TRP A 39 -1.47 -9.99 8.48
CA TRP A 39 -1.75 -8.85 9.36
C TRP A 39 -1.28 -9.08 10.80
N LEU A 40 -1.43 -10.30 11.32
CA LEU A 40 -0.93 -10.68 12.64
C LEU A 40 0.60 -10.61 12.70
N ARG A 41 1.30 -11.08 11.65
CA ARG A 41 2.77 -10.98 11.56
C ARG A 41 3.26 -9.54 11.59
N ILE A 42 2.62 -8.65 10.82
CA ILE A 42 2.93 -7.21 10.87
C ILE A 42 2.66 -6.67 12.28
N GLN A 43 1.47 -6.92 12.84
CA GLN A 43 1.10 -6.44 14.18
C GLN A 43 2.13 -6.85 15.25
N ASN A 44 2.60 -8.09 15.21
CA ASN A 44 3.57 -8.63 16.16
C ASN A 44 4.98 -8.07 15.95
N SER A 45 5.29 -7.57 14.75
CA SER A 45 6.61 -7.03 14.41
C SER A 45 6.75 -5.53 14.65
N MET A 46 5.64 -4.80 14.76
CA MET A 46 5.66 -3.35 15.02
C MET A 46 6.21 -3.01 16.40
N SER A 47 7.05 -1.97 16.45
CA SER A 47 7.57 -1.36 17.68
C SER A 47 6.49 -0.75 18.59
N ILE A 48 5.29 -0.52 18.05
CA ILE A 48 4.15 0.07 18.74
C ILE A 48 2.97 -0.88 18.83
N LYS A 49 2.19 -0.75 19.91
CA LYS A 49 0.94 -1.52 20.09
C LYS A 49 -0.18 -0.97 19.22
N CYS A 50 -0.41 -1.57 18.04
CA CYS A 50 -1.56 -1.32 17.16
C CYS A 50 -2.54 -2.49 17.11
N SER A 51 -3.79 -2.21 16.75
CA SER A 51 -4.71 -3.24 16.27
C SER A 51 -4.53 -3.51 14.77
N ILE A 52 -4.97 -4.68 14.29
CA ILE A 52 -5.07 -4.97 12.85
C ILE A 52 -5.95 -3.92 12.13
N MET A 53 -6.98 -3.39 12.82
CA MET A 53 -7.82 -2.33 12.26
C MET A 53 -7.03 -1.05 12.00
N ASP A 54 -6.11 -0.68 12.90
CA ASP A 54 -5.25 0.49 12.73
C ASP A 54 -4.29 0.31 11.56
N LEU A 55 -3.70 -0.89 11.42
CA LEU A 55 -2.83 -1.23 10.29
C LEU A 55 -3.58 -1.11 8.95
N LYS A 56 -4.80 -1.65 8.87
CA LYS A 56 -5.65 -1.53 7.67
C LYS A 56 -5.99 -0.08 7.35
N LYS A 57 -6.40 0.71 8.35
CA LYS A 57 -6.68 2.15 8.17
C LYS A 57 -5.44 2.90 7.67
N LYS A 58 -4.27 2.59 8.24
CA LYS A 58 -3.02 3.23 7.83
C LYS A 58 -2.63 2.87 6.41
N LYS A 59 -2.74 1.60 6.04
CA LYS A 59 -2.56 1.11 4.67
C LYS A 59 -3.46 1.87 3.68
N GLU A 60 -4.75 2.02 3.95
CA GLU A 60 -5.66 2.74 3.05
C GLU A 60 -5.30 4.23 2.91
N SER A 61 -4.92 4.89 4.01
CA SER A 61 -4.46 6.28 3.99
C SER A 61 -3.20 6.46 3.12
N LEU A 62 -2.21 5.57 3.27
CA LEU A 62 -0.98 5.58 2.48
C LEU A 62 -1.25 5.30 1.00
N MET A 63 -2.06 4.29 0.68
CA MET A 63 -2.40 3.95 -0.70
C MET A 63 -3.16 5.08 -1.41
N THR A 64 -4.02 5.79 -0.70
CA THR A 64 -4.74 6.95 -1.25
C THR A 64 -3.78 8.07 -1.67
N ALA A 65 -2.85 8.44 -0.78
CA ALA A 65 -1.83 9.43 -1.09
C ALA A 65 -0.90 8.95 -2.23
N PHE A 66 -0.47 7.68 -2.19
CA PHE A 66 0.39 7.11 -3.23
C PHE A 66 -0.25 7.17 -4.63
N ARG A 67 -1.51 6.74 -4.77
CA ARG A 67 -2.25 6.79 -6.04
C ARG A 67 -2.38 8.23 -6.56
N LEU A 68 -2.57 9.21 -5.68
CA LEU A 68 -2.59 10.62 -6.05
C LEU A 68 -1.26 11.08 -6.65
N HIS A 69 -0.14 10.71 -6.01
CA HIS A 69 1.20 11.06 -6.48
C HIS A 69 1.54 10.36 -7.80
N ILE A 70 1.19 9.08 -7.96
CA ILE A 70 1.33 8.35 -9.23
C ILE A 70 0.52 9.01 -10.35
N LYS A 71 -0.73 9.41 -10.09
CA LYS A 71 -1.57 10.12 -11.08
C LYS A 71 -0.93 11.45 -11.52
N ARG A 72 -0.28 12.17 -10.60
CA ARG A 72 0.46 13.41 -10.91
C ARG A 72 1.73 13.13 -11.72
N LYS A 73 2.49 12.09 -11.36
CA LYS A 73 3.69 11.65 -12.08
C LYS A 73 3.38 11.20 -13.50
N LYS A 74 2.27 10.48 -13.73
CA LYS A 74 1.79 10.11 -15.07
C LYS A 74 1.44 11.32 -15.94
N LYS A 75 0.86 12.38 -15.36
CA LYS A 75 0.52 13.62 -16.08
C LYS A 75 1.73 14.51 -16.35
N ASN A 76 2.71 14.50 -15.46
CA ASN A 76 3.93 15.29 -15.57
C ASN A 76 5.13 14.43 -15.17
N PRO A 77 5.92 13.91 -16.14
CA PRO A 77 7.10 13.09 -15.85
C PRO A 77 8.17 13.79 -14.99
N ARG A 78 8.17 15.13 -14.95
CA ARG A 78 9.07 15.92 -14.07
C ARG A 78 8.52 16.10 -12.65
N TYR A 79 7.38 15.52 -12.33
CA TYR A 79 6.80 15.58 -10.99
C TYR A 79 7.68 14.85 -9.97
N GLN A 80 8.07 15.57 -8.93
CA GLN A 80 8.72 15.03 -7.75
C GLN A 80 7.89 15.41 -6.52
N THR A 81 7.79 14.51 -5.55
CA THR A 81 7.09 14.79 -4.29
C THR A 81 8.05 14.72 -3.11
N CYS A 82 7.89 15.64 -2.16
CA CYS A 82 8.57 15.61 -0.88
C CYS A 82 7.88 14.69 0.14
N TRP A 83 6.85 13.94 -0.26
CA TRP A 83 6.15 13.03 0.64
C TRP A 83 7.07 11.85 0.99
N PHE A 84 7.46 11.78 2.27
CA PHE A 84 8.50 10.88 2.77
C PHE A 84 8.25 9.39 2.45
N ALA A 85 6.99 8.95 2.42
CA ALA A 85 6.61 7.57 2.17
C ALA A 85 6.58 7.19 0.67
N PHE A 86 6.64 8.18 -0.24
CA PHE A 86 6.47 7.93 -1.67
C PHE A 86 7.55 7.01 -2.22
N SER A 87 8.83 7.28 -1.94
CA SER A 87 9.93 6.47 -2.45
C SER A 87 9.88 5.03 -1.90
N ALA A 88 9.58 4.87 -0.60
CA ALA A 88 9.42 3.55 0.01
C ALA A 88 8.33 2.72 -0.68
N MET A 89 7.18 3.35 -0.97
CA MET A 89 6.07 2.69 -1.67
C MET A 89 6.34 2.44 -3.16
N GLU A 90 6.96 3.40 -3.85
CA GLU A 90 7.28 3.29 -5.28
C GLU A 90 8.22 2.11 -5.56
N ASN A 91 9.16 1.83 -4.67
CA ASN A 91 10.14 0.74 -4.82
C ASN A 91 9.52 -0.67 -4.94
N PHE A 92 8.30 -0.90 -4.44
CA PHE A 92 7.65 -2.22 -4.56
C PHE A 92 6.28 -2.18 -5.25
N LEU A 93 5.66 -0.99 -5.38
CA LEU A 93 4.38 -0.81 -6.09
C LEU A 93 4.55 -0.22 -7.49
N GLY A 94 5.67 0.45 -7.79
CA GLY A 94 5.87 1.26 -9.00
C GLY A 94 5.68 0.47 -10.30
N GLU A 95 6.39 -0.65 -10.44
CA GLU A 95 6.33 -1.52 -11.64
C GLU A 95 4.90 -2.03 -11.90
N LYS A 96 4.11 -2.27 -10.85
CA LYS A 96 2.74 -2.78 -10.98
C LYS A 96 1.76 -1.73 -11.48
N TYR A 97 1.98 -0.46 -11.16
CA TYR A 97 1.15 0.66 -11.61
C TYR A 97 1.46 1.14 -13.03
N GLU A 98 2.59 0.75 -13.61
CA GLU A 98 2.88 0.97 -15.04
C GLU A 98 2.00 0.06 -15.92
N TYR A 99 1.85 -1.22 -15.52
CA TYR A 99 1.06 -2.23 -16.24
C TYR A 99 -0.46 -2.03 -16.16
N ASP A 100 -0.98 -1.51 -15.04
CA ASP A 100 -2.44 -1.35 -14.85
C ASP A 100 -3.08 -0.26 -15.72
N SER A 101 -2.26 0.50 -16.46
CA SER A 101 -2.73 1.51 -17.43
C SER A 101 -3.46 0.91 -18.64
N THR A 102 -3.48 -0.42 -18.79
CA THR A 102 -4.14 -1.10 -19.91
C THR A 102 -5.47 -1.77 -19.56
N ASN A 103 -5.89 -1.89 -18.29
CA ASN A 103 -7.05 -2.71 -17.91
C ASN A 103 -7.94 -2.18 -16.77
N HIS A 104 -8.15 -0.86 -16.67
CA HIS A 104 -9.28 -0.35 -15.88
C HIS A 104 -10.13 0.62 -16.71
N SER A 105 -10.81 0.07 -17.70
CA SER A 105 -12.02 0.67 -18.27
C SER A 105 -13.10 0.69 -17.18
N ASP A 106 -13.52 1.90 -16.84
CA ASP A 106 -14.84 2.32 -16.36
C ASP A 106 -15.81 1.22 -15.94
N HIS A 107 -16.15 1.19 -14.65
CA HIS A 107 -17.49 0.82 -14.19
C HIS A 107 -17.91 1.77 -13.06
N GLU A 108 -18.08 3.05 -13.43
CA GLU A 108 -19.10 3.90 -12.81
C GLU A 108 -20.22 4.06 -13.83
N GLY A 109 -21.43 3.60 -13.50
CA GLY A 109 -22.64 3.90 -14.25
C GLY A 109 -23.58 2.69 -14.42
N LYS A 110 -24.79 2.84 -13.83
CA LYS A 110 -25.99 1.97 -13.79
C LYS A 110 -26.17 1.35 -12.40
N ILE A 111 -27.23 1.62 -11.64
CA ILE A 111 -28.61 2.05 -11.96
C ILE A 111 -29.05 3.11 -10.94
#